data_AF-A0A0N4UWE6-F1
#
_entry.id   AF-A0A0N4UWE6-F1
#
_cell.length_a   1.000
_cell.length_b   1.000
_cell.length_c   1.000
_cell.angle_alpha   90.00
_cell.angle_beta   90.00
_cell.angle_gamma   90.00
#
_symmetry.space_group_name_H-M   'P 1'
#
loop_
_entity.id
_entity.type
_entity.pdbx_description
1 polymer ?
#
loop_
_entity_poly.entity_id
_entity_poly.type
_entity_poly.pdbx_seq_one_letter_code
_entity_poly.pdbx_strand_id
1 'polypeptide(L)'
;MRFGMEWPIYFMEFLLNVHRIIDIVDNADLLNLFILGLNSEDVTETLYPYYYSERSRKTCFNGSKVNLVCENIRNCLIVLELEQVIPLFSCLLSTYVKMEPKQAADALLAIRLYGSKVKNGDEMRRKWLDYLTLLLPEENLFKAALSIYDIELAEIVVKNLQLDPKEFHEILSGFNSVGCRNYQRFLIDVWLGRYEAALENLSQLPERFDEAKDFIEQQQLYSASLKIYCGKDHYLDVCALCAKDLFRRNLYEEAGLLFMKSACYMDAMLCAELSGDWKGVLQIAKKAEMSDADLAVKLEKVTLLLEKKKKYGQCVELLLHLGRSEDRYRILKLLGQAGDWKGLRNYSTGDEELEKAAEEYVLNQKATWCQDCSNWANIWESQHLRLESLRKDKKMKLQKMSESDIMEFDDTGSELLTETSSVISEVSRVSSKTNVYSRNKKRRDKKKTILKVGGQYEDAALLNSLKKLAISANSRQEEIGPFLQTLVSLNFIEEASELQRSFAALLKKMKDSFPKIWPTYIESYHLLGPLSEIYRCDDGVIRYPEGGGMPPRLTLDDELYPPNINFSGSWMMEILKH
;
A
#
# COMPACT_ATOMS: atom_id res chain seq x y z
N MET A 1 25.96 -3.87 8.67
CA MET A 1 24.87 -4.58 9.37
C MET A 1 24.85 -6.03 8.88
N ARG A 2 25.40 -6.96 9.66
CA ARG A 2 25.30 -8.41 9.40
C ARG A 2 24.00 -8.89 10.05
N PHE A 3 22.97 -9.13 9.26
CA PHE A 3 21.79 -9.85 9.74
C PHE A 3 22.14 -11.34 9.86
N GLY A 4 21.84 -11.93 11.02
CA GLY A 4 22.13 -13.33 11.32
C GLY A 4 21.39 -14.28 10.37
N MET A 5 22.14 -14.96 9.51
CA MET A 5 21.70 -16.13 8.77
C MET A 5 22.06 -17.38 9.60
N GLU A 6 21.15 -17.85 10.45
CA GLU A 6 21.32 -19.15 11.08
C GLU A 6 20.60 -20.21 10.25
N TRP A 7 21.33 -20.81 9.31
CA TRP A 7 20.89 -22.03 8.65
C TRP A 7 21.07 -23.24 9.59
N PRO A 8 20.24 -24.29 9.48
CA PRO A 8 20.44 -25.50 10.28
C PRO A 8 21.88 -26.02 10.14
N ILE A 9 22.53 -26.36 11.26
CA ILE A 9 23.95 -26.78 11.30
C ILE A 9 24.21 -27.92 10.28
N TYR A 10 23.29 -28.88 10.19
CA TYR A 10 23.38 -30.01 9.26
C TYR A 10 23.21 -29.61 7.79
N PHE A 11 22.45 -28.55 7.50
CA PHE A 11 22.34 -28.03 6.15
C PHE A 11 23.65 -27.34 5.74
N MET A 12 24.28 -26.59 6.65
CA MET A 12 25.61 -26.03 6.39
C MET A 12 26.67 -27.13 6.25
N GLU A 13 26.58 -28.18 7.05
CA GLU A 13 27.47 -29.35 6.95
C GLU A 13 27.31 -30.06 5.59
N PHE A 14 26.08 -30.21 5.10
CA PHE A 14 25.83 -30.71 3.74
C PHE A 14 26.53 -29.82 2.70
N LEU A 15 26.34 -28.50 2.74
CA LEU A 15 26.92 -27.57 1.75
C LEU A 15 28.46 -27.65 1.73
N LEU A 16 29.10 -27.77 2.90
CA LEU A 16 30.55 -27.92 3.01
C LEU A 16 31.08 -29.22 2.39
N ASN A 17 30.25 -30.27 2.33
CA ASN A 17 30.63 -31.60 1.87
C ASN A 17 30.06 -31.97 0.48
N VAL A 18 29.46 -31.02 -0.26
CA VAL A 18 28.90 -31.27 -1.59
C VAL A 18 29.90 -31.88 -2.57
N HIS A 19 31.17 -31.43 -2.54
CA HIS A 19 32.24 -31.99 -3.36
C HIS A 19 32.39 -33.52 -3.17
N ARG A 20 32.33 -34.01 -1.91
CA ARG A 20 32.43 -35.44 -1.61
C ARG A 20 31.25 -36.22 -2.18
N ILE A 21 30.07 -35.63 -2.20
CA ILE A 21 28.87 -36.28 -2.75
C ILE A 21 29.02 -36.48 -4.25
N ILE A 22 29.55 -35.47 -4.95
CA ILE A 22 29.83 -35.56 -6.39
C ILE A 22 30.85 -36.68 -6.65
N ASP A 23 31.96 -36.70 -5.89
CA ASP A 23 33.02 -37.70 -6.04
C ASP A 23 32.57 -39.13 -5.70
N ILE A 24 31.72 -39.32 -4.68
CA ILE A 24 31.26 -40.64 -4.23
C ILE A 24 30.19 -41.21 -5.17
N VAL A 25 29.26 -40.38 -5.63
CA VAL A 25 28.15 -40.84 -6.46
C VAL A 25 28.61 -41.09 -7.89
N ASP A 26 29.48 -40.23 -8.43
CA ASP A 26 30.10 -40.30 -9.77
C ASP A 26 29.16 -40.85 -10.87
N ASN A 27 27.91 -40.41 -10.85
CA ASN A 27 26.87 -40.88 -11.75
C ASN A 27 25.92 -39.73 -12.09
N ALA A 28 25.93 -39.32 -13.36
CA ALA A 28 25.17 -38.18 -13.84
C ALA A 28 23.65 -38.36 -13.67
N ASP A 29 23.12 -39.57 -13.83
CA ASP A 29 21.69 -39.83 -13.74
C ASP A 29 21.19 -39.68 -12.28
N LEU A 30 21.93 -40.25 -11.32
CA LEU A 30 21.61 -40.14 -9.90
C LEU A 30 21.74 -38.70 -9.39
N LEU A 31 22.78 -37.99 -9.82
CA LEU A 31 22.98 -36.59 -9.47
C LEU A 31 21.91 -35.69 -10.10
N ASN A 32 21.51 -35.94 -11.35
CA ASN A 32 20.40 -35.22 -11.97
C ASN A 32 19.06 -35.48 -11.27
N LEU A 33 18.78 -36.73 -10.91
CA LEU A 33 17.59 -37.08 -10.14
C LEU A 33 17.56 -36.32 -8.80
N PHE A 34 18.70 -36.25 -8.11
CA PHE A 34 18.84 -35.48 -6.89
C PHE A 34 18.57 -33.98 -7.11
N ILE A 35 19.23 -33.35 -8.09
CA ILE A 35 19.09 -31.92 -8.37
C ILE A 35 17.65 -31.58 -8.78
N LEU A 36 17.08 -32.32 -9.73
CA LEU A 36 15.74 -32.06 -10.25
C LEU A 36 14.64 -32.35 -9.21
N GLY A 37 14.91 -33.25 -8.26
CA GLY A 37 14.04 -33.54 -7.11
C GLY A 37 14.08 -32.51 -5.98
N LEU A 38 14.95 -31.50 -6.03
CA LEU A 38 15.01 -30.47 -4.99
C LEU A 38 13.71 -29.64 -4.95
N ASN A 39 13.15 -29.48 -3.76
CA ASN A 39 11.97 -28.63 -3.50
C ASN A 39 12.31 -27.55 -2.48
N SER A 40 11.60 -26.42 -2.49
CA SER A 40 11.83 -25.32 -1.56
C SER A 40 11.46 -25.68 -0.11
N GLU A 41 10.44 -26.52 0.07
CA GLU A 41 9.92 -26.95 1.38
C GLU A 41 10.93 -27.75 2.21
N ASP A 42 10.93 -27.56 3.52
CA ASP A 42 11.67 -28.42 4.45
C ASP A 42 10.86 -29.69 4.77
N VAL A 43 11.24 -30.79 4.13
CA VAL A 43 10.59 -32.09 4.32
C VAL A 43 10.80 -32.67 5.72
N THR A 44 11.76 -32.17 6.51
CA THR A 44 11.93 -32.60 7.91
C THR A 44 10.86 -32.04 8.82
N GLU A 45 10.25 -30.92 8.45
CA GLU A 45 9.11 -30.32 9.16
C GLU A 45 7.76 -30.82 8.63
N THR A 46 7.66 -31.16 7.34
CA THR A 46 6.38 -31.53 6.70
C THR A 46 6.17 -33.04 6.56
N LEU A 47 7.04 -33.76 5.84
CA LEU A 47 6.87 -35.18 5.51
C LEU A 47 7.45 -36.13 6.56
N TYR A 48 8.52 -35.71 7.24
CA TYR A 48 9.22 -36.54 8.24
C TYR A 48 9.21 -35.96 9.67
N PRO A 49 8.16 -35.24 10.14
CA PRO A 49 8.19 -34.52 11.41
C PRO A 49 8.41 -35.43 12.63
N TYR A 50 7.93 -36.67 12.55
CA TYR A 50 8.06 -37.65 13.65
C TYR A 50 9.51 -38.02 13.95
N TYR A 51 10.35 -38.12 12.91
CA TYR A 51 11.78 -38.47 13.04
C TYR A 51 12.64 -37.29 13.47
N TYR A 52 12.09 -36.07 13.45
CA TYR A 52 12.80 -34.82 13.71
C TYR A 52 12.10 -33.97 14.79
N SER A 53 11.33 -34.61 15.67
CA SER A 53 10.47 -33.97 16.67
C SER A 53 11.20 -33.07 17.68
N GLU A 54 12.50 -33.29 17.90
CA GLU A 54 13.36 -32.42 18.74
C GLU A 54 13.75 -31.09 18.06
N ARG A 55 13.46 -30.91 16.76
CA ARG A 55 13.87 -29.74 15.95
C ARG A 55 12.89 -28.55 15.99
N SER A 56 12.09 -28.41 17.04
CA SER A 56 11.05 -27.36 17.22
C SER A 56 11.59 -25.91 17.41
N ARG A 57 12.62 -25.48 16.66
CA ARG A 57 12.93 -24.06 16.50
C ARG A 57 12.56 -23.65 15.09
N LYS A 58 11.47 -22.90 14.95
CA LYS A 58 11.11 -22.21 13.70
C LYS A 58 12.27 -21.29 13.30
N THR A 59 13.15 -21.75 12.43
CA THR A 59 14.12 -20.89 11.77
C THR A 59 13.42 -20.23 10.57
N CYS A 60 13.26 -18.91 10.62
CA CYS A 60 12.77 -18.16 9.47
C CYS A 60 13.85 -18.17 8.38
N PHE A 61 13.60 -18.92 7.31
CA PHE A 61 14.46 -18.96 6.13
C PHE A 61 14.33 -17.66 5.33
N ASN A 62 15.43 -16.91 5.20
CA ASN A 62 15.54 -15.78 4.28
C ASN A 62 16.45 -16.17 3.11
N GLY A 63 15.93 -16.94 2.15
CA GLY A 63 16.63 -17.35 0.93
C GLY A 63 16.07 -18.63 0.30
N SER A 64 16.27 -18.83 -1.01
CA SER A 64 15.86 -20.06 -1.70
C SER A 64 16.87 -21.19 -1.42
N LYS A 65 16.45 -22.21 -0.66
CA LYS A 65 17.22 -23.44 -0.40
C LYS A 65 17.69 -24.09 -1.71
N VAL A 66 16.79 -24.16 -2.70
CA VAL A 66 17.06 -24.75 -4.02
C VAL A 66 18.19 -23.98 -4.70
N ASN A 67 18.14 -22.65 -4.69
CA ASN A 67 19.18 -21.83 -5.31
C ASN A 67 20.54 -22.06 -4.68
N LEU A 68 20.60 -22.11 -3.34
CA LEU A 68 21.87 -22.28 -2.61
C LEU A 68 22.50 -23.65 -2.85
N VAL A 69 21.69 -24.73 -2.86
CA VAL A 69 22.18 -26.08 -3.14
C VAL A 69 22.67 -26.18 -4.58
N CYS A 70 21.89 -25.69 -5.55
CA CYS A 70 22.29 -25.65 -6.95
C CYS A 70 23.59 -24.85 -7.17
N GLU A 71 23.74 -23.70 -6.52
CA GLU A 71 24.95 -22.88 -6.60
C GLU A 71 26.18 -23.61 -6.03
N ASN A 72 26.06 -24.28 -4.88
CA ASN A 72 27.18 -25.03 -4.28
C ASN A 72 27.59 -26.23 -5.14
N ILE A 73 26.62 -26.99 -5.66
CA ILE A 73 26.91 -28.10 -6.60
C ILE A 73 27.59 -27.56 -7.86
N ARG A 74 27.06 -26.47 -8.42
CA ARG A 74 27.63 -25.82 -9.60
C ARG A 74 29.08 -25.39 -9.38
N ASN A 75 29.36 -24.74 -8.25
CA ASN A 75 30.71 -24.28 -7.93
C ASN A 75 31.70 -25.43 -7.82
N CYS A 76 31.29 -26.58 -7.30
CA CYS A 76 32.12 -27.78 -7.28
C CYS A 76 32.35 -28.31 -8.72
N LEU A 77 31.30 -28.40 -9.54
CA LEU A 77 31.39 -28.89 -10.91
C LEU A 77 32.25 -28.00 -11.82
N ILE A 78 32.22 -26.68 -11.66
CA ILE A 78 33.00 -25.75 -12.51
C ILE A 78 34.52 -25.86 -12.28
N VAL A 79 34.95 -26.30 -11.09
CA VAL A 79 36.38 -26.38 -10.73
C VAL A 79 37.03 -27.68 -11.19
N LEU A 80 36.23 -28.71 -11.51
CA LEU A 80 36.73 -29.99 -12.01
C LEU A 80 37.43 -29.83 -13.38
N GLU A 81 38.32 -30.79 -13.68
CA GLU A 81 39.01 -30.82 -14.97
C GLU A 81 38.05 -31.13 -16.12
N LEU A 82 38.38 -30.69 -17.33
CA LEU A 82 37.47 -30.80 -18.49
C LEU A 82 37.00 -32.25 -18.73
N GLU A 83 37.89 -33.23 -18.58
CA GLU A 83 37.58 -34.65 -18.77
C GLU A 83 36.59 -35.20 -17.73
N GLN A 84 36.58 -34.62 -16.52
CA GLN A 84 35.68 -34.99 -15.42
C GLN A 84 34.33 -34.29 -15.52
N VAL A 85 34.29 -33.04 -16.00
CA VAL A 85 33.04 -32.27 -16.13
C VAL A 85 32.18 -32.76 -17.28
N ILE A 86 32.79 -33.20 -18.40
CA ILE A 86 32.04 -33.59 -19.60
C ILE A 86 30.96 -34.66 -19.31
N PRO A 87 31.25 -35.77 -18.60
CA PRO A 87 30.24 -36.75 -18.21
C PRO A 87 29.14 -36.18 -17.29
N LEU A 88 29.50 -35.22 -16.43
CA LEU A 88 28.61 -34.60 -15.44
C LEU A 88 27.95 -33.31 -15.95
N PHE A 89 28.11 -32.97 -17.23
CA PHE A 89 27.69 -31.67 -17.75
C PHE A 89 26.17 -31.49 -17.72
N SER A 90 25.39 -32.57 -17.84
CA SER A 90 23.93 -32.52 -17.65
C SER A 90 23.56 -32.09 -16.23
N CYS A 91 24.31 -32.52 -15.21
CA CYS A 91 24.15 -32.05 -13.83
C CYS A 91 24.44 -30.56 -13.71
N LEU A 92 25.49 -30.08 -14.37
CA LEU A 92 25.81 -28.65 -14.42
C LEU A 92 24.63 -27.86 -15.01
N LEU A 93 24.07 -28.31 -16.14
CA LEU A 93 22.88 -27.68 -16.75
C LEU A 93 21.64 -27.73 -15.86
N SER A 94 21.39 -28.84 -15.19
CA SER A 94 20.30 -28.97 -14.21
C SER A 94 20.40 -27.93 -13.11
N THR A 95 21.61 -27.61 -12.62
CA THR A 95 21.77 -26.57 -11.59
C THR A 95 21.37 -25.19 -12.08
N TYR A 96 21.46 -24.87 -13.38
CA TYR A 96 21.02 -23.59 -13.94
C TYR A 96 19.50 -23.52 -14.10
N VAL A 97 18.91 -24.61 -14.58
CA VAL A 97 17.47 -24.64 -14.91
C VAL A 97 16.60 -24.86 -13.68
N LYS A 98 17.12 -25.50 -12.63
CA LYS A 98 16.38 -25.78 -11.40
C LYS A 98 16.26 -24.57 -10.46
N MET A 99 17.08 -23.54 -10.63
CA MET A 99 16.99 -22.31 -9.85
C MET A 99 15.72 -21.51 -10.17
N GLU A 100 15.33 -20.65 -9.22
CA GLU A 100 14.26 -19.68 -9.38
C GLU A 100 14.78 -18.26 -9.13
N PRO A 101 14.79 -17.37 -10.13
CA PRO A 101 14.40 -17.60 -11.54
C PRO A 101 15.38 -18.52 -12.28
N LYS A 102 14.89 -19.20 -13.32
CA LYS A 102 15.69 -20.15 -14.13
C LYS A 102 16.79 -19.42 -14.91
N GLN A 103 18.01 -19.93 -14.87
CA GLN A 103 19.19 -19.32 -15.51
C GLN A 103 19.50 -19.94 -16.88
N ALA A 104 18.53 -19.95 -17.79
CA ALA A 104 18.68 -20.59 -19.10
C ALA A 104 19.77 -19.94 -19.99
N ALA A 105 19.94 -18.61 -19.90
CA ALA A 105 20.98 -17.90 -20.66
C ALA A 105 22.40 -18.31 -20.22
N ASP A 106 22.63 -18.45 -18.91
CA ASP A 106 23.91 -18.89 -18.37
C ASP A 106 24.21 -20.36 -18.74
N ALA A 107 23.18 -21.21 -18.78
CA ALA A 107 23.31 -22.59 -19.25
C ALA A 107 23.76 -22.66 -20.72
N LEU A 108 23.20 -21.81 -21.58
CA LEU A 108 23.59 -21.73 -23.00
C LEU A 108 25.02 -21.18 -23.16
N LEU A 109 25.41 -20.19 -22.35
CA LEU A 109 26.79 -19.70 -22.30
C LEU A 109 27.76 -20.80 -21.86
N ALA A 110 27.39 -21.61 -20.87
CA ALA A 110 28.18 -22.77 -20.47
C ALA A 110 28.33 -23.78 -21.62
N ILE A 111 27.25 -24.10 -22.35
CA ILE A 111 27.30 -24.98 -23.53
C ILE A 111 28.29 -24.43 -24.58
N ARG A 112 28.24 -23.12 -24.86
CA ARG A 112 29.19 -22.48 -25.80
C ARG A 112 30.63 -22.58 -25.32
N LEU A 113 30.88 -22.26 -24.04
CA LEU A 113 32.21 -22.23 -23.45
C LEU A 113 32.86 -23.61 -23.38
N TYR A 114 32.13 -24.64 -22.92
CA TYR A 114 32.68 -25.99 -22.80
C TYR A 114 32.71 -26.68 -24.16
N GLY A 115 31.73 -26.40 -25.02
CA GLY A 115 31.68 -26.93 -26.37
C GLY A 115 32.83 -26.47 -27.27
N SER A 116 33.46 -25.33 -27.00
CA SER A 116 34.65 -24.88 -27.73
C SER A 116 35.97 -25.51 -27.24
N LYS A 117 35.97 -26.10 -26.03
CA LYS A 117 37.15 -26.74 -25.43
C LYS A 117 37.29 -28.23 -25.77
N VAL A 118 36.24 -28.85 -26.32
CA VAL A 118 36.18 -30.30 -26.59
C VAL A 118 36.40 -30.59 -28.07
N LYS A 119 37.20 -31.62 -28.39
CA LYS A 119 37.52 -32.03 -29.77
C LYS A 119 36.26 -32.37 -30.60
N ASN A 120 35.27 -33.03 -30.00
CA ASN A 120 33.95 -33.33 -30.59
C ASN A 120 32.88 -32.31 -30.17
N GLY A 121 33.25 -31.04 -30.07
CA GLY A 121 32.43 -29.97 -29.51
C GLY A 121 31.03 -29.87 -30.11
N ASP A 122 30.91 -29.96 -31.43
CA ASP A 122 29.63 -29.79 -32.15
C ASP A 122 28.62 -30.91 -31.85
N GLU A 123 29.11 -32.14 -31.62
CA GLU A 123 28.28 -33.26 -31.21
C GLU A 123 27.83 -33.11 -29.75
N MET A 124 28.75 -32.70 -28.87
CA MET A 124 28.45 -32.50 -27.45
C MET A 124 27.49 -31.34 -27.23
N ARG A 125 27.65 -30.21 -27.94
CA ARG A 125 26.72 -29.08 -27.88
C ARG A 125 25.30 -29.49 -28.29
N ARG A 126 25.16 -30.35 -29.30
CA ARG A 126 23.86 -30.92 -29.68
C ARG A 126 23.26 -31.75 -28.56
N LYS A 127 24.01 -32.73 -28.02
CA LYS A 127 23.55 -33.56 -26.89
C LYS A 127 23.14 -32.74 -25.65
N TRP A 128 23.88 -31.68 -25.34
CA TRP A 128 23.58 -30.79 -24.21
C TRP A 128 22.39 -29.89 -24.45
N LEU A 129 22.17 -29.44 -25.69
CA LEU A 129 20.97 -28.70 -26.07
C LEU A 129 19.75 -29.62 -26.07
N ASP A 130 19.86 -30.84 -26.61
CA ASP A 130 18.81 -31.87 -26.54
C ASP A 130 18.47 -32.22 -25.09
N TYR A 131 19.42 -32.14 -24.17
CA TYR A 131 19.14 -32.29 -22.74
C TYR A 131 18.34 -31.10 -22.18
N LEU A 132 18.70 -29.86 -22.54
CA LEU A 132 17.98 -28.68 -22.06
C LEU A 132 16.54 -28.61 -22.57
N THR A 133 16.24 -29.09 -23.77
CA THR A 133 14.87 -29.14 -24.31
C THR A 133 13.96 -30.07 -23.53
N LEU A 134 14.51 -31.08 -22.85
CA LEU A 134 13.74 -31.92 -21.92
C LEU A 134 13.32 -31.17 -20.66
N LEU A 135 14.07 -30.12 -20.27
CA LEU A 135 13.87 -29.38 -19.02
C LEU A 135 13.15 -28.03 -19.22
N LEU A 136 13.17 -27.49 -20.44
CA LEU A 136 12.65 -26.17 -20.77
C LEU A 136 11.84 -26.19 -22.07
N PRO A 137 10.74 -25.43 -22.15
CA PRO A 137 10.06 -25.17 -23.41
C PRO A 137 11.01 -24.54 -24.45
N GLU A 138 10.84 -24.93 -25.71
CA GLU A 138 11.67 -24.48 -26.85
C GLU A 138 11.68 -22.95 -26.98
N GLU A 139 10.53 -22.31 -26.81
CA GLU A 139 10.40 -20.84 -26.84
C GLU A 139 11.27 -20.15 -25.79
N ASN A 140 11.39 -20.73 -24.60
CA ASN A 140 12.18 -20.15 -23.51
C ASN A 140 13.68 -20.30 -23.78
N LEU A 141 14.09 -21.40 -24.41
CA LEU A 141 15.47 -21.59 -24.85
C LEU A 141 15.84 -20.61 -25.96
N PHE A 142 14.96 -20.40 -26.93
CA PHE A 142 15.18 -19.42 -27.99
C PHE A 142 15.27 -17.99 -27.44
N LYS A 143 14.32 -17.59 -26.57
CA LYS A 143 14.38 -16.29 -25.87
C LYS A 143 15.66 -16.14 -25.05
N ALA A 144 16.08 -17.19 -24.34
CA ALA A 144 17.31 -17.18 -23.56
C ALA A 144 18.56 -17.02 -24.46
N ALA A 145 18.58 -17.66 -25.64
CA ALA A 145 19.68 -17.54 -26.59
C ALA A 145 19.81 -16.11 -27.15
N LEU A 146 18.68 -15.51 -27.56
CA LEU A 146 18.65 -14.10 -27.98
C LEU A 146 19.08 -13.16 -26.86
N SER A 147 18.77 -13.50 -25.62
CA SER A 147 19.04 -12.65 -24.47
C SER A 147 20.54 -12.40 -24.20
N ILE A 148 21.40 -13.27 -24.75
CA ILE A 148 22.87 -13.24 -24.69
C ILE A 148 23.45 -12.27 -25.75
N TYR A 149 22.64 -11.81 -26.71
CA TYR A 149 23.06 -11.00 -27.85
C TYR A 149 24.09 -11.68 -28.76
N ASP A 150 24.03 -13.01 -28.82
CA ASP A 150 24.87 -13.86 -29.66
C ASP A 150 24.02 -14.57 -30.71
N ILE A 151 23.92 -13.93 -31.88
CA ILE A 151 23.02 -14.38 -32.96
C ILE A 151 23.47 -15.73 -33.50
N GLU A 152 24.77 -16.01 -33.57
CA GLU A 152 25.30 -17.32 -34.01
C GLU A 152 24.83 -18.45 -33.09
N LEU A 153 24.88 -18.23 -31.76
CA LEU A 153 24.38 -19.20 -30.80
C LEU A 153 22.86 -19.37 -30.90
N ALA A 154 22.12 -18.28 -31.11
CA ALA A 154 20.68 -18.35 -31.36
C ALA A 154 20.34 -19.16 -32.62
N GLU A 155 21.10 -19.02 -33.71
CA GLU A 155 20.95 -19.84 -34.92
C GLU A 155 21.21 -21.34 -34.66
N ILE A 156 22.23 -21.66 -33.86
CA ILE A 156 22.53 -23.05 -33.48
C ILE A 156 21.38 -23.63 -32.66
N VAL A 157 20.82 -22.86 -31.73
CA VAL A 157 19.67 -23.27 -30.93
C VAL A 157 18.46 -23.51 -31.84
N VAL A 158 18.12 -22.59 -32.76
CA VAL A 158 17.02 -22.76 -33.71
C VAL A 158 17.17 -24.01 -34.57
N LYS A 159 18.38 -24.25 -35.12
CA LYS A 159 18.67 -25.45 -35.93
C LYS A 159 18.46 -26.74 -35.15
N ASN A 160 18.84 -26.77 -33.88
CA ASN A 160 18.68 -27.95 -33.03
C ASN A 160 17.24 -28.18 -32.58
N LEU A 161 16.48 -27.10 -32.33
CA LEU A 161 15.08 -27.17 -31.93
C LEU A 161 14.12 -27.54 -33.07
N GLN A 162 14.59 -27.63 -34.33
CA GLN A 162 13.76 -27.86 -35.53
C GLN A 162 12.60 -26.87 -35.68
N LEU A 163 12.75 -25.67 -35.13
CA LEU A 163 11.78 -24.59 -35.24
C LEU A 163 11.64 -24.12 -36.70
N ASP A 164 10.47 -23.61 -37.09
CA ASP A 164 10.18 -23.23 -38.48
C ASP A 164 11.21 -22.23 -39.03
N PRO A 165 12.09 -22.64 -39.97
CA PRO A 165 13.20 -21.82 -40.43
C PRO A 165 12.77 -20.46 -41.00
N LYS A 166 11.53 -20.33 -41.51
CA LYS A 166 11.10 -19.09 -42.18
C LYS A 166 10.89 -17.94 -41.20
N GLU A 167 10.15 -18.16 -40.12
CA GLU A 167 9.85 -17.10 -39.14
C GLU A 167 11.12 -16.69 -38.37
N PHE A 168 11.94 -17.65 -37.95
CA PHE A 168 13.15 -17.37 -37.16
C PHE A 168 14.29 -16.80 -38.01
N HIS A 169 14.43 -17.21 -39.27
CA HIS A 169 15.46 -16.64 -40.16
C HIS A 169 15.17 -15.18 -40.50
N GLU A 170 13.91 -14.81 -40.74
CA GLU A 170 13.53 -13.41 -40.95
C GLU A 170 13.85 -12.54 -39.73
N ILE A 171 13.58 -13.03 -38.52
CA ILE A 171 13.92 -12.33 -37.26
C ILE A 171 15.44 -12.16 -37.10
N LEU A 172 16.21 -13.25 -37.24
CA LEU A 172 17.67 -13.22 -37.04
C LEU A 172 18.40 -12.43 -38.12
N SER A 173 17.95 -12.51 -39.38
CA SER A 173 18.48 -11.69 -40.49
C SER A 173 18.15 -10.20 -40.29
N GLY A 174 16.95 -9.88 -39.79
CA GLY A 174 16.56 -8.54 -39.38
C GLY A 174 17.54 -7.96 -38.36
N PHE A 175 17.89 -8.70 -37.30
CA PHE A 175 18.88 -8.25 -36.32
C PHE A 175 20.29 -8.13 -36.91
N ASN A 176 20.74 -9.08 -37.73
CA ASN A 176 22.06 -9.04 -38.38
C ASN A 176 22.24 -7.87 -39.36
N SER A 177 21.15 -7.38 -39.96
CA SER A 177 21.20 -6.25 -40.90
C SER A 177 21.57 -4.92 -40.22
N VAL A 178 21.46 -4.85 -38.89
CA VAL A 178 21.71 -3.63 -38.11
C VAL A 178 23.21 -3.51 -37.79
N GLY A 179 23.89 -2.55 -38.42
CA GLY A 179 25.33 -2.34 -38.22
C GLY A 179 25.73 -1.78 -36.84
N CYS A 180 24.81 -1.11 -36.12
CA CYS A 180 25.08 -0.57 -34.79
C CYS A 180 24.75 -1.58 -33.69
N ARG A 181 25.75 -2.01 -32.92
CA ARG A 181 25.60 -3.02 -31.86
C ARG A 181 24.57 -2.64 -30.79
N ASN A 182 24.56 -1.38 -30.33
CA ASN A 182 23.62 -0.94 -29.31
C ASN A 182 22.18 -0.90 -29.84
N TYR A 183 21.99 -0.50 -31.10
CA TYR A 183 20.67 -0.48 -31.73
C TYR A 183 20.15 -1.91 -31.99
N GLN A 184 21.03 -2.82 -32.42
CA GLN A 184 20.69 -4.24 -32.55
C GLN A 184 20.21 -4.83 -31.22
N ARG A 185 20.91 -4.54 -30.12
CA ARG A 185 20.53 -4.99 -28.77
C ARG A 185 19.21 -4.38 -28.31
N PHE A 186 18.97 -3.09 -28.61
CA PHE A 186 17.69 -2.44 -28.37
C PHE A 186 16.54 -3.22 -29.05
N LEU A 187 16.65 -3.53 -30.35
CA LEU A 187 15.62 -4.28 -31.07
C LEU A 187 15.40 -5.70 -30.50
N ILE A 188 16.49 -6.38 -30.14
CA ILE A 188 16.42 -7.70 -29.49
C ILE A 188 15.68 -7.59 -28.14
N ASP A 189 16.01 -6.60 -27.31
CA ASP A 189 15.38 -6.42 -26.00
C ASP A 189 13.92 -5.98 -26.09
N VAL A 190 13.55 -5.18 -27.10
CA VAL A 190 12.16 -4.86 -27.42
C VAL A 190 11.40 -6.13 -27.76
N TRP A 191 11.96 -7.00 -28.61
CA TRP A 191 11.35 -8.28 -28.98
C TRP A 191 11.20 -9.22 -27.78
N LEU A 192 12.18 -9.22 -26.87
CA LEU A 192 12.14 -10.00 -25.62
C LEU A 192 11.22 -9.40 -24.53
N GLY A 193 10.68 -8.20 -24.72
CA GLY A 193 9.89 -7.48 -23.71
C GLY A 193 10.73 -6.94 -22.54
N ARG A 194 12.06 -6.85 -22.68
CA ARG A 194 12.99 -6.33 -21.66
C ARG A 194 13.18 -4.83 -21.84
N TYR A 195 12.10 -4.06 -21.65
CA TYR A 195 12.08 -2.65 -22.06
C TYR A 195 13.08 -1.74 -21.31
N GLU A 196 13.39 -2.01 -20.04
CA GLU A 196 14.44 -1.26 -19.33
C GLU A 196 15.83 -1.47 -19.94
N ALA A 197 16.20 -2.72 -20.23
CA ALA A 197 17.46 -3.05 -20.90
C ALA A 197 17.50 -2.51 -22.34
N ALA A 198 16.35 -2.53 -23.04
CA ALA A 198 16.21 -1.90 -24.34
C ALA A 198 16.55 -0.40 -24.26
N LEU A 199 15.97 0.30 -23.29
CA LEU A 199 16.23 1.73 -23.07
C LEU A 199 17.69 1.99 -22.65
N GLU A 200 18.31 1.11 -21.86
CA GLU A 200 19.73 1.19 -21.54
C GLU A 200 20.60 1.15 -22.79
N ASN A 201 20.33 0.23 -23.71
CA ASN A 201 21.03 0.12 -24.98
C ASN A 201 20.80 1.36 -25.87
N LEU A 202 19.55 1.84 -25.96
CA LEU A 202 19.20 3.01 -26.75
C LEU A 202 19.81 4.30 -26.17
N SER A 203 19.96 4.40 -24.85
CA SER A 203 20.59 5.55 -24.17
C SER A 203 22.08 5.74 -24.50
N GLN A 204 22.73 4.73 -25.09
CA GLN A 204 24.11 4.84 -25.57
C GLN A 204 24.22 5.52 -26.94
N LEU A 205 23.09 5.89 -27.56
CA LEU A 205 22.99 6.46 -28.90
C LEU A 205 22.32 7.85 -28.83
N PRO A 206 23.07 8.93 -28.53
CA PRO A 206 22.52 10.28 -28.41
C PRO A 206 21.78 10.75 -29.67
N GLU A 207 22.23 10.34 -30.85
CA GLU A 207 21.62 10.69 -32.14
C GLU A 207 20.21 10.11 -32.34
N ARG A 208 19.80 9.13 -31.51
CA ARG A 208 18.48 8.50 -31.51
C ARG A 208 17.61 8.94 -30.34
N PHE A 209 17.91 10.07 -29.71
CA PHE A 209 17.20 10.50 -28.50
C PHE A 209 15.69 10.74 -28.71
N ASP A 210 15.27 11.22 -29.88
CA ASP A 210 13.83 11.39 -30.16
C ASP A 210 13.07 10.05 -30.19
N GLU A 211 13.68 9.00 -30.76
CA GLU A 211 13.16 7.63 -30.69
C GLU A 211 13.10 7.12 -29.24
N ALA A 212 14.09 7.50 -28.42
CA ALA A 212 14.09 7.16 -27.00
C ALA A 212 12.97 7.86 -26.22
N LYS A 213 12.63 9.13 -26.54
CA LYS A 213 11.49 9.82 -25.92
C LYS A 213 10.18 9.09 -26.21
N ASP A 214 9.93 8.79 -27.49
CA ASP A 214 8.73 8.09 -27.92
C ASP A 214 8.64 6.71 -27.24
N PHE A 215 9.77 6.00 -27.15
CA PHE A 215 9.83 4.72 -26.47
C PHE A 215 9.53 4.82 -24.97
N ILE A 216 10.08 5.81 -24.27
CA ILE A 216 9.80 6.07 -22.85
C ILE A 216 8.31 6.34 -22.63
N GLU A 217 7.68 7.16 -23.48
CA GLU A 217 6.25 7.47 -23.38
C GLU A 217 5.37 6.25 -23.68
N GLN A 218 5.67 5.51 -24.74
CA GLN A 218 4.90 4.32 -25.13
C GLN A 218 4.96 3.21 -24.09
N GLN A 219 6.15 2.94 -23.54
CA GLN A 219 6.37 1.87 -22.56
C GLN A 219 6.25 2.34 -21.10
N GLN A 220 5.92 3.62 -20.87
CA GLN A 220 5.75 4.22 -19.54
C GLN A 220 6.97 4.07 -18.63
N LEU A 221 8.19 4.17 -19.19
CA LEU A 221 9.46 3.93 -18.50
C LEU A 221 10.03 5.16 -17.77
N TYR A 222 9.19 6.07 -17.28
CA TYR A 222 9.64 7.36 -16.73
C TYR A 222 10.60 7.23 -15.53
N SER A 223 10.36 6.30 -14.61
CA SER A 223 11.22 6.12 -13.43
C SER A 223 12.56 5.44 -13.79
N ALA A 224 12.52 4.46 -14.70
CA ALA A 224 13.71 3.79 -15.19
C ALA A 224 14.58 4.75 -16.02
N SER A 225 13.97 5.56 -16.90
CA SER A 225 14.68 6.52 -17.75
C SER A 225 15.49 7.53 -16.95
N LEU A 226 14.96 8.03 -15.81
CA LEU A 226 15.70 8.92 -14.92
C LEU A 226 16.98 8.29 -14.36
N LYS A 227 16.95 6.99 -14.04
CA LYS A 227 18.14 6.27 -13.57
C LYS A 227 19.12 6.04 -14.72
N ILE A 228 18.61 5.60 -15.86
CA ILE A 228 19.41 5.21 -17.03
C ILE A 228 20.15 6.41 -17.64
N TYR A 229 19.49 7.57 -17.73
CA TYR A 229 20.08 8.79 -18.28
C TYR A 229 20.86 9.61 -17.25
N CYS A 230 20.89 9.21 -15.96
CA CYS A 230 21.60 9.96 -14.94
C CYS A 230 23.10 10.07 -15.29
N GLY A 231 23.60 11.29 -15.45
CA GLY A 231 24.98 11.55 -15.85
C GLY A 231 25.29 11.38 -17.35
N LYS A 232 24.28 11.14 -18.19
CA LYS A 232 24.40 11.09 -19.65
C LYS A 232 23.88 12.36 -20.31
N ASP A 233 24.16 12.50 -21.61
CA ASP A 233 23.55 13.51 -22.45
C ASP A 233 22.01 13.40 -22.40
N HIS A 234 21.33 14.52 -22.63
CA HIS A 234 19.86 14.60 -22.61
C HIS A 234 19.16 14.28 -21.27
N TYR A 235 19.91 14.12 -20.17
CA TYR A 235 19.31 13.89 -18.84
C TYR A 235 18.28 14.96 -18.45
N LEU A 236 18.57 16.23 -18.75
CA LEU A 236 17.65 17.34 -18.47
C LEU A 236 16.37 17.26 -19.31
N ASP A 237 16.48 16.81 -20.56
CA ASP A 237 15.33 16.60 -21.44
C ASP A 237 14.45 15.45 -20.93
N VAL A 238 15.06 14.36 -20.45
CA VAL A 238 14.35 13.24 -19.81
C VAL A 238 13.68 13.70 -18.51
N CYS A 239 14.33 14.56 -17.72
CA CYS A 239 13.69 15.17 -16.55
C CYS A 239 12.44 15.96 -16.95
N ALA A 240 12.51 16.79 -17.98
CA ALA A 240 11.37 17.55 -18.48
C ALA A 240 10.24 16.64 -19.02
N LEU A 241 10.59 15.55 -19.71
CA LEU A 241 9.64 14.55 -20.20
C LEU A 241 8.88 13.88 -19.04
N CYS A 242 9.62 13.41 -18.02
CA CYS A 242 9.04 12.79 -16.84
C CYS A 242 8.20 13.78 -16.02
N ALA A 243 8.63 15.04 -15.94
CA ALA A 243 7.89 16.10 -15.27
C ALA A 243 6.52 16.34 -15.93
N LYS A 244 6.44 16.31 -17.26
CA LYS A 244 5.17 16.44 -18.01
C LYS A 244 4.20 15.30 -17.71
N ASP A 245 4.67 14.06 -17.59
CA ASP A 245 3.82 12.92 -17.19
C ASP A 245 3.28 13.10 -15.76
N LEU A 246 4.18 13.41 -14.81
CA LEU A 246 3.81 13.65 -13.42
C LEU A 246 2.80 14.80 -13.28
N PHE A 247 2.97 15.87 -14.07
CA PHE A 247 2.02 16.97 -14.14
C PHE A 247 0.64 16.51 -14.62
N ARG A 248 0.56 15.73 -15.70
CA ARG A 248 -0.72 15.17 -16.21
C ARG A 248 -1.42 14.29 -15.16
N ARG A 249 -0.65 13.66 -14.28
CA ARG A 249 -1.13 12.82 -13.18
C ARG A 249 -1.46 13.59 -11.89
N ASN A 250 -1.35 14.92 -11.90
CA ASN A 250 -1.56 15.81 -10.76
C ASN A 250 -0.53 15.64 -9.61
N LEU A 251 0.63 15.06 -9.88
CA LEU A 251 1.72 14.93 -8.92
C LEU A 251 2.63 16.17 -8.99
N TYR A 252 2.07 17.33 -8.63
CA TYR A 252 2.69 18.63 -8.84
C TYR A 252 4.00 18.83 -8.06
N GLU A 253 4.12 18.28 -6.86
CA GLU A 253 5.35 18.42 -6.05
C GLU A 253 6.54 17.72 -6.73
N GLU A 254 6.35 16.48 -7.19
CA GLU A 254 7.38 15.72 -7.91
C GLU A 254 7.68 16.31 -9.29
N ALA A 255 6.64 16.72 -10.03
CA ALA A 255 6.80 17.38 -11.33
C ALA A 255 7.60 18.68 -11.19
N GLY A 256 7.32 19.49 -10.16
CA GLY A 256 8.04 20.72 -9.87
C GLY A 256 9.53 20.51 -9.65
N LEU A 257 9.91 19.44 -8.93
CA LEU A 257 11.33 19.10 -8.71
C LEU A 257 12.07 18.79 -10.03
N LEU A 258 11.43 18.05 -10.94
CA LEU A 258 12.02 17.70 -12.23
C LEU A 258 12.06 18.88 -13.20
N PHE A 259 11.00 19.69 -13.28
CA PHE A 259 11.03 20.93 -14.06
C PHE A 259 12.09 21.91 -13.57
N MET A 260 12.32 21.97 -12.26
CA MET A 260 13.42 22.76 -11.68
C MET A 260 14.79 22.26 -12.09
N LYS A 261 14.98 20.94 -12.16
CA LYS A 261 16.22 20.34 -12.65
C LYS A 261 16.44 20.67 -14.13
N SER A 262 15.39 20.61 -14.96
CA SER A 262 15.46 20.88 -16.39
C SER A 262 15.45 22.37 -16.76
N ALA A 263 15.57 23.28 -15.79
CA ALA A 263 15.49 24.73 -15.97
C ALA A 263 14.18 25.23 -16.63
N CYS A 264 13.12 24.43 -16.61
CA CYS A 264 11.79 24.81 -17.08
C CYS A 264 11.06 25.59 -15.97
N TYR A 265 11.56 26.78 -15.63
CA TYR A 265 11.12 27.52 -14.45
C TYR A 265 9.64 27.90 -14.47
N MET A 266 9.08 28.20 -15.64
CA MET A 266 7.65 28.58 -15.76
C MET A 266 6.72 27.40 -15.45
N ASP A 267 7.07 26.19 -15.90
CA ASP A 267 6.29 24.98 -15.60
C ASP A 267 6.47 24.58 -14.13
N ALA A 268 7.69 24.69 -13.60
CA ALA A 268 7.95 24.50 -12.17
C ALA A 268 7.14 25.47 -11.30
N MET A 269 7.04 26.74 -11.73
CA MET A 269 6.27 27.76 -11.04
C MET A 269 4.79 27.39 -10.98
N LEU A 270 4.22 26.95 -12.10
CA LEU A 270 2.84 26.47 -12.16
C LEU A 270 2.61 25.28 -11.22
N CYS A 271 3.56 24.34 -11.16
CA CYS A 271 3.51 23.21 -10.22
C CYS A 271 3.53 23.67 -8.75
N ALA A 272 4.39 24.64 -8.41
CA ALA A 272 4.47 25.21 -7.07
C ALA A 272 3.17 25.94 -6.68
N GLU A 273 2.57 26.68 -7.63
CA GLU A 273 1.27 27.32 -7.43
C GLU A 273 0.15 26.31 -7.13
N LEU A 274 0.07 25.22 -7.90
CA LEU A 274 -0.99 24.21 -7.77
C LEU A 274 -0.82 23.31 -6.53
N SER A 275 0.43 23.01 -6.14
CA SER A 275 0.74 22.30 -4.89
C SER A 275 0.46 23.18 -3.66
N GLY A 276 0.67 24.48 -3.77
CA GLY A 276 0.57 25.45 -2.68
C GLY A 276 1.91 25.69 -1.97
N ASP A 277 3.03 25.33 -2.61
CA ASP A 277 4.37 25.57 -2.08
C ASP A 277 4.84 27.00 -2.36
N TRP A 278 4.42 27.93 -1.50
CA TRP A 278 4.79 29.34 -1.62
C TRP A 278 6.30 29.59 -1.43
N LYS A 279 7.00 28.74 -0.66
CA LYS A 279 8.46 28.83 -0.48
C LYS A 279 9.17 28.42 -1.77
N GLY A 280 8.66 27.38 -2.44
CA GLY A 280 9.05 27.01 -3.79
C GLY A 280 8.87 28.17 -4.77
N VAL A 281 7.68 28.79 -4.81
CA VAL A 281 7.40 29.96 -5.68
C VAL A 281 8.47 31.06 -5.53
N LEU A 282 8.86 31.41 -4.29
CA LEU A 282 9.91 32.41 -4.03
C LEU A 282 11.28 31.98 -4.58
N GLN A 283 11.66 30.71 -4.41
CA GLN A 283 12.93 30.20 -4.92
C GLN A 283 12.96 30.17 -6.45
N ILE A 284 11.86 29.76 -7.08
CA ILE A 284 11.73 29.70 -8.54
C ILE A 284 11.76 31.11 -9.12
N ALA A 285 11.06 32.06 -8.50
CA ALA A 285 11.02 33.45 -8.95
C ALA A 285 12.41 34.10 -9.00
N LYS A 286 13.25 33.81 -8.00
CA LYS A 286 14.66 34.26 -7.98
C LYS A 286 15.47 33.67 -9.13
N LYS A 287 15.29 32.39 -9.44
CA LYS A 287 16.00 31.73 -10.56
C LYS A 287 15.48 32.14 -11.93
N ALA A 288 14.20 32.50 -12.02
CA ALA A 288 13.55 32.96 -13.24
C ALA A 288 13.70 34.48 -13.49
N GLU A 289 14.41 35.21 -12.61
CA GLU A 289 14.57 36.67 -12.65
C GLU A 289 13.24 37.41 -12.82
N MET A 290 12.21 36.95 -12.10
CA MET A 290 10.84 37.44 -12.26
C MET A 290 10.63 38.77 -11.53
N SER A 291 9.73 39.61 -12.06
CA SER A 291 9.42 40.89 -11.42
C SER A 291 8.68 40.72 -10.08
N ASP A 292 8.89 41.65 -9.15
CA ASP A 292 8.20 41.64 -7.85
C ASP A 292 6.68 41.77 -8.00
N ALA A 293 6.22 42.49 -9.04
CA ALA A 293 4.80 42.64 -9.34
C ALA A 293 4.16 41.31 -9.75
N ASP A 294 4.80 40.55 -10.64
CA ASP A 294 4.32 39.23 -11.06
C ASP A 294 4.37 38.22 -9.91
N LEU A 295 5.42 38.30 -9.08
CA LEU A 295 5.56 37.47 -7.89
C LEU A 295 4.42 37.71 -6.92
N ALA A 296 4.06 38.96 -6.66
CA ALA A 296 2.93 39.30 -5.79
C ALA A 296 1.61 38.71 -6.29
N VAL A 297 1.36 38.72 -7.61
CA VAL A 297 0.15 38.11 -8.21
C VAL A 297 0.15 36.60 -8.01
N LYS A 298 1.29 35.92 -8.18
CA LYS A 298 1.39 34.47 -7.96
C LYS A 298 1.21 34.10 -6.49
N LEU A 299 1.83 34.83 -5.57
CA LEU A 299 1.68 34.59 -4.13
C LEU A 299 0.22 34.78 -3.70
N GLU A 300 -0.50 35.77 -4.22
CA GLU A 300 -1.94 35.94 -3.91
C GLU A 300 -2.78 34.74 -4.37
N LYS A 301 -2.50 34.17 -5.55
CA LYS A 301 -3.16 32.93 -6.01
C LYS A 301 -2.89 31.77 -5.06
N VAL A 302 -1.65 31.64 -4.57
CA VAL A 302 -1.28 30.60 -3.60
C VAL A 302 -2.00 30.81 -2.26
N THR A 303 -2.10 32.05 -1.77
CA THR A 303 -2.87 32.39 -0.56
C THR A 303 -4.31 31.89 -0.68
N LEU A 304 -5.00 32.24 -1.77
CA LEU A 304 -6.38 31.81 -2.01
C LEU A 304 -6.52 30.28 -2.10
N LEU A 305 -5.53 29.61 -2.67
CA LEU A 305 -5.50 28.15 -2.77
C LEU A 305 -5.27 27.48 -1.42
N LEU A 306 -4.38 28.01 -0.58
CA LEU A 306 -4.11 27.51 0.76
C LEU A 306 -5.33 27.66 1.68
N GLU A 307 -6.06 28.78 1.58
CA GLU A 307 -7.31 28.98 2.30
C GLU A 307 -8.39 27.97 1.88
N LYS A 308 -8.56 27.74 0.56
CA LYS A 308 -9.48 26.71 0.05
C LYS A 308 -9.12 25.31 0.52
N LYS A 309 -7.82 24.99 0.61
CA LYS A 309 -7.30 23.72 1.14
C LYS A 309 -7.32 23.65 2.68
N LYS A 310 -7.78 24.69 3.39
CA LYS A 310 -7.79 24.80 4.87
C LYS A 310 -6.40 24.67 5.52
N LYS A 311 -5.34 24.97 4.78
CA LYS A 311 -3.96 25.01 5.31
C LYS A 311 -3.67 26.36 5.95
N TYR A 312 -4.43 26.69 7.00
CA TYR A 312 -4.46 28.04 7.59
C TYR A 312 -3.09 28.50 8.12
N GLY A 313 -2.32 27.63 8.77
CA GLY A 313 -0.97 27.97 9.27
C GLY A 313 -0.01 28.40 8.16
N GLN A 314 0.01 27.68 7.03
CA GLN A 314 0.84 28.05 5.87
C GLN A 314 0.38 29.36 5.22
N CYS A 315 -0.94 29.61 5.21
CA CYS A 315 -1.51 30.86 4.72
C CYS A 315 -1.06 32.04 5.60
N VAL A 316 -1.08 31.90 6.92
CA VAL A 316 -0.59 32.92 7.85
C VAL A 316 0.89 33.21 7.64
N GLU A 317 1.74 32.19 7.54
CA GLU A 317 3.17 32.40 7.25
C GLU A 317 3.38 33.22 5.97
N LEU A 318 2.60 32.92 4.92
CA LEU A 318 2.66 33.62 3.65
C LEU A 318 2.18 35.08 3.77
N LEU A 319 1.05 35.33 4.42
CA LEU A 319 0.53 36.69 4.62
C LEU A 319 1.47 37.55 5.48
N LEU A 320 2.07 36.98 6.52
CA LEU A 320 3.10 37.65 7.32
C LEU A 320 4.33 37.98 6.49
N HIS A 321 4.72 37.09 5.56
CA HIS A 321 5.82 37.35 4.64
C HIS A 321 5.51 38.48 3.65
N LEU A 322 4.26 38.60 3.19
CA LEU A 322 3.81 39.70 2.32
C LEU A 322 3.76 41.05 3.05
N GLY A 323 3.52 41.05 4.37
CA GLY A 323 3.63 42.24 5.22
C GLY A 323 2.62 43.35 4.93
N ARG A 324 1.48 43.04 4.31
CA ARG A 324 0.46 44.03 3.95
C ARG A 324 -0.40 44.42 5.14
N SER A 325 -0.64 45.72 5.34
CA SER A 325 -1.45 46.24 6.44
C SER A 325 -2.93 45.86 6.38
N GLU A 326 -3.44 45.56 5.18
CA GLU A 326 -4.84 45.16 4.94
C GLU A 326 -5.12 43.73 5.43
N ASP A 327 -4.09 42.87 5.47
CA ASP A 327 -4.24 41.47 5.86
C ASP A 327 -4.26 41.27 7.39
N ARG A 328 -4.11 42.34 8.20
CA ARG A 328 -3.98 42.21 9.66
C ARG A 328 -5.16 41.47 10.31
N TYR A 329 -6.38 41.86 10.00
CA TYR A 329 -7.59 41.19 10.51
C TYR A 329 -7.78 39.79 9.91
N ARG A 330 -7.37 39.60 8.66
CA ARG A 330 -7.41 38.29 7.96
C ARG A 330 -6.48 37.30 8.64
N ILE A 331 -5.24 37.70 8.96
CA ILE A 331 -4.24 36.91 9.67
C ILE A 331 -4.77 36.47 11.02
N LEU A 332 -5.34 37.39 11.81
CA LEU A 332 -5.92 37.09 13.11
C LEU A 332 -7.00 36.01 13.02
N LYS A 333 -7.94 36.16 12.08
CA LYS A 333 -8.99 35.16 11.84
C LYS A 333 -8.43 33.80 11.43
N LEU A 334 -7.41 33.78 10.56
CA LEU A 334 -6.77 32.55 10.10
C LEU A 334 -5.96 31.85 11.20
N LEU A 335 -5.29 32.59 12.08
CA LEU A 335 -4.60 32.05 13.27
C LEU A 335 -5.59 31.32 14.18
N GLY A 336 -6.77 31.92 14.42
CA GLY A 336 -7.85 31.30 15.16
C GLY A 336 -8.37 30.02 14.50
N GLN A 337 -8.58 30.04 13.18
CA GLN A 337 -8.99 28.86 12.41
C GLN A 337 -7.92 27.76 12.35
N ALA A 338 -6.64 28.12 12.46
CA ALA A 338 -5.52 27.19 12.55
C ALA A 338 -5.40 26.53 13.93
N GLY A 339 -6.09 27.05 14.96
CA GLY A 339 -5.93 26.63 16.35
C GLY A 339 -4.63 27.15 16.99
N ASP A 340 -3.92 28.09 16.36
CA ASP A 340 -2.72 28.72 16.93
C ASP A 340 -3.11 29.90 17.82
N TRP A 341 -3.69 29.57 18.97
CA TRP A 341 -4.17 30.55 19.95
C TRP A 341 -3.05 31.36 20.59
N LYS A 342 -1.83 30.81 20.62
CA LYS A 342 -0.63 31.52 21.11
C LYS A 342 -0.14 32.51 20.08
N GLY A 343 -0.07 32.10 18.81
CA GLY A 343 0.24 32.98 17.68
C GLY A 343 -0.76 34.13 17.57
N LEU A 344 -2.07 33.87 17.71
CA LEU A 344 -3.12 34.88 17.70
C LEU A 344 -2.87 35.97 18.75
N ARG A 345 -2.57 35.58 20.00
CA ARG A 345 -2.26 36.52 21.08
C ARG A 345 -0.98 37.31 20.82
N ASN A 346 0.09 36.62 20.45
CA ASN A 346 1.38 37.28 20.20
C ASN A 346 1.28 38.29 19.05
N TYR A 347 0.45 38.00 18.05
CA TYR A 347 0.20 38.87 16.91
C TYR A 347 -0.66 40.08 17.27
N SER A 348 -1.65 39.94 18.17
CA SER A 348 -2.48 41.06 18.60
C SER A 348 -1.79 41.99 19.60
N THR A 349 -0.82 41.48 20.38
CA THR A 349 -0.20 42.22 21.48
C THR A 349 0.45 43.53 21.00
N GLY A 350 0.03 44.66 21.58
CA GLY A 350 0.59 45.99 21.32
C GLY A 350 -0.19 46.84 20.30
N ASP A 351 -1.26 46.31 19.70
CA ASP A 351 -2.19 47.04 18.83
C ASP A 351 -3.62 46.95 19.41
N GLU A 352 -4.13 48.05 19.97
CA GLU A 352 -5.41 48.09 20.71
C GLU A 352 -6.60 47.64 19.85
N GLU A 353 -6.58 47.90 18.53
CA GLU A 353 -7.65 47.46 17.64
C GLU A 353 -7.62 45.94 17.42
N LEU A 354 -6.42 45.37 17.27
CA LEU A 354 -6.25 43.93 17.08
C LEU A 354 -6.48 43.16 18.37
N GLU A 355 -6.14 43.72 19.53
CA GLU A 355 -6.45 43.13 20.83
C GLU A 355 -7.97 42.99 21.01
N LYS A 356 -8.75 44.05 20.75
CA LYS A 356 -10.22 43.98 20.82
C LYS A 356 -10.80 42.96 19.84
N ALA A 357 -10.29 42.91 18.60
CA ALA A 357 -10.73 41.93 17.61
C ALA A 357 -10.37 40.48 18.00
N ALA A 358 -9.20 40.27 18.62
CA ALA A 358 -8.77 38.98 19.15
C ALA A 358 -9.68 38.52 20.30
N GLU A 359 -9.98 39.42 21.24
CA GLU A 359 -10.89 39.14 22.36
C GLU A 359 -12.29 38.78 21.86
N GLU A 360 -12.87 39.55 20.94
CA GLU A 360 -14.18 39.26 20.36
C GLU A 360 -14.19 37.88 19.66
N TYR A 361 -13.14 37.57 18.88
CA TYR A 361 -13.02 36.29 18.21
C TYR A 361 -12.93 35.12 19.20
N VAL A 362 -12.10 35.25 20.24
CA VAL A 362 -11.92 34.23 21.27
C VAL A 362 -13.21 34.00 22.06
N LEU A 363 -13.93 35.06 22.43
CA LEU A 363 -15.21 34.95 23.14
C LEU A 363 -16.29 34.27 22.28
N ASN A 364 -16.38 34.66 21.00
CA ASN A 364 -17.28 34.01 20.05
C ASN A 364 -16.96 32.52 19.89
N GLN A 365 -15.67 32.18 19.78
CA GLN A 365 -15.25 30.79 19.69
C GLN A 365 -15.59 30.00 20.96
N LYS A 366 -15.35 30.57 22.15
CA LYS A 366 -15.76 29.96 23.41
C LYS A 366 -17.26 29.67 23.43
N ALA A 367 -18.09 30.62 23.00
CA ALA A 367 -19.54 30.44 22.95
C ALA A 367 -19.93 29.27 22.03
N THR A 368 -19.32 29.17 20.84
CA THR A 368 -19.56 28.04 19.92
C THR A 368 -19.15 26.70 20.55
N TRP A 369 -18.00 26.65 21.24
CA TRP A 369 -17.52 25.41 21.86
C TRP A 369 -18.35 25.00 23.07
N CYS A 370 -18.84 25.93 23.88
CA CYS A 370 -19.81 25.63 24.94
C CYS A 370 -21.10 25.04 24.36
N GLN A 371 -21.61 25.62 23.27
CA GLN A 371 -22.80 25.12 22.59
C GLN A 371 -22.57 23.73 22.01
N ASP A 372 -21.42 23.49 21.38
CA ASP A 372 -21.04 22.18 20.86
C ASP A 372 -20.92 21.14 21.98
N CYS A 373 -20.33 21.49 23.13
CA CYS A 373 -20.27 20.59 24.29
C CYS A 373 -21.67 20.20 24.77
N SER A 374 -22.60 21.15 24.85
CA SER A 374 -23.99 20.91 25.22
C SER A 374 -24.71 20.02 24.20
N ASN A 375 -24.54 20.33 22.91
CA ASN A 375 -25.11 19.54 21.82
C ASN A 375 -24.58 18.11 21.81
N TRP A 376 -23.26 17.93 21.95
CA TRP A 376 -22.61 16.62 22.01
C TRP A 376 -23.08 15.84 23.24
N ALA A 377 -23.25 16.51 24.40
CA ALA A 377 -23.79 15.87 25.59
C ALA A 377 -25.21 15.36 25.35
N ASN A 378 -26.08 16.17 24.73
CA ASN A 378 -27.47 15.80 24.46
C ASN A 378 -27.59 14.67 23.42
N ILE A 379 -26.79 14.73 22.35
CA ILE A 379 -26.76 13.67 21.33
C ILE A 379 -26.22 12.38 21.95
N TRP A 380 -25.14 12.46 22.72
CA TRP A 380 -24.59 11.31 23.43
C TRP A 380 -25.61 10.69 24.39
N GLU A 381 -26.27 11.52 25.20
CA GLU A 381 -27.29 11.09 26.17
C GLU A 381 -28.44 10.36 25.47
N SER A 382 -29.03 10.99 24.46
CA SER A 382 -30.16 10.42 23.71
C SER A 382 -29.79 9.13 22.98
N GLN A 383 -28.63 9.07 22.34
CA GLN A 383 -28.21 7.92 21.54
C GLN A 383 -27.82 6.72 22.42
N HIS A 384 -27.10 6.92 23.53
CA HIS A 384 -26.72 5.79 24.39
C HIS A 384 -27.93 5.24 25.16
N LEU A 385 -28.86 6.08 25.60
CA LEU A 385 -30.11 5.63 26.23
C LEU A 385 -30.98 4.86 25.22
N ARG A 386 -31.04 5.32 23.96
CA ARG A 386 -31.74 4.60 22.90
C ARG A 386 -31.10 3.23 22.64
N LEU A 387 -29.77 3.17 22.56
CA LEU A 387 -29.04 1.92 22.40
C LEU A 387 -29.30 0.96 23.57
N GLU A 388 -29.36 1.47 24.81
CA GLU A 388 -29.72 0.68 25.99
C GLU A 388 -31.15 0.12 25.88
N SER A 389 -32.11 0.92 25.42
CA SER A 389 -33.49 0.46 25.18
C SER A 389 -33.56 -0.65 24.13
N LEU A 390 -32.83 -0.51 23.00
CA LEU A 390 -32.78 -1.52 21.94
C LEU A 390 -32.18 -2.84 22.44
N ARG A 391 -31.13 -2.76 23.26
CA ARG A 391 -30.50 -3.93 23.88
C ARG A 391 -31.46 -4.63 24.86
N LYS A 392 -32.22 -3.87 25.66
CA LYS A 392 -33.27 -4.42 26.54
C LYS A 392 -34.38 -5.10 25.74
N ASP A 393 -34.88 -4.46 24.69
CA ASP A 393 -35.92 -5.03 23.81
C ASP A 393 -35.44 -6.32 23.15
N LYS A 394 -34.19 -6.33 22.67
CA LYS A 394 -33.56 -7.52 22.05
C LYS A 394 -33.37 -8.65 23.05
N LYS A 395 -32.97 -8.33 24.29
CA LYS A 395 -32.89 -9.30 25.40
C LYS A 395 -34.26 -9.91 25.71
N MET A 396 -35.30 -9.10 25.84
CA MET A 396 -36.66 -9.60 26.07
C MET A 396 -37.16 -10.47 24.92
N LYS A 397 -36.88 -10.10 23.66
CA LYS A 397 -37.22 -10.92 22.48
C LYS A 397 -36.54 -12.29 22.53
N LEU A 398 -35.25 -12.33 22.83
CA LEU A 398 -34.49 -13.59 22.97
C LEU A 398 -35.01 -14.47 24.11
N GLN A 399 -35.39 -13.88 25.24
CA GLN A 399 -35.98 -14.61 26.38
C GLN A 399 -37.34 -15.22 26.04
N LYS A 400 -38.24 -14.44 25.41
CA LYS A 400 -39.55 -14.95 24.96
C LYS A 400 -39.41 -16.09 23.95
N MET A 401 -38.44 -15.98 23.02
CA MET A 401 -38.15 -17.03 22.05
C MET A 401 -37.62 -18.33 22.70
N SER A 402 -36.96 -18.25 23.87
CA SER A 402 -36.52 -19.45 24.60
C SER A 402 -37.61 -20.14 25.42
N GLU A 403 -38.72 -19.44 25.71
CA GLU A 403 -39.81 -19.94 26.56
C GLU A 403 -41.01 -20.48 25.77
N SER A 404 -41.11 -20.17 24.47
CA SER A 404 -42.24 -20.58 23.63
C SER A 404 -41.78 -21.34 22.38
N ASP A 405 -42.06 -22.64 22.33
CA ASP A 405 -41.86 -23.54 21.18
C ASP A 405 -42.79 -23.23 19.97
N ILE A 406 -43.18 -21.96 19.76
CA ILE A 406 -44.13 -21.56 18.71
C ILE A 406 -43.42 -20.62 17.72
N MET A 407 -43.06 -21.19 16.57
CA MET A 407 -42.49 -20.53 15.38
C MET A 407 -43.55 -19.75 14.58
N GLU A 408 -44.27 -18.81 15.17
CA GLU A 408 -45.07 -17.87 14.39
C GLU A 408 -44.97 -16.45 14.97
N PHE A 409 -44.00 -15.67 14.48
CA PHE A 409 -44.15 -14.22 14.48
C PHE A 409 -43.49 -13.57 13.26
N ASP A 410 -44.28 -12.69 12.66
CA ASP A 410 -44.08 -11.91 11.44
C ASP A 410 -42.93 -10.89 11.59
N ASP A 411 -41.69 -11.32 11.37
CA ASP A 411 -40.58 -10.44 10.98
C ASP A 411 -40.46 -10.34 9.44
N THR A 412 -41.48 -10.81 8.72
CA THR A 412 -41.72 -10.59 7.29
C THR A 412 -42.30 -9.19 7.02
N GLY A 413 -41.83 -8.19 7.78
CA GLY A 413 -42.03 -6.78 7.49
C GLY A 413 -41.32 -6.37 6.20
N SER A 414 -41.97 -6.67 5.08
CA SER A 414 -41.88 -5.98 3.78
C SER A 414 -40.46 -5.61 3.32
N GLU A 415 -39.64 -6.61 2.98
CA GLU A 415 -38.49 -6.45 2.05
C GLU A 415 -37.96 -7.82 1.55
N LEU A 416 -38.26 -8.93 2.25
CA LEU A 416 -37.89 -10.31 1.87
C LEU A 416 -38.47 -10.78 0.52
N LEU A 417 -39.58 -10.20 0.05
CA LEU A 417 -40.16 -10.54 -1.24
C LEU A 417 -39.39 -9.94 -2.44
N THR A 418 -38.46 -9.01 -2.21
CA THR A 418 -37.60 -8.49 -3.28
C THR A 418 -36.26 -9.23 -3.38
N GLU A 419 -35.92 -10.08 -2.39
CA GLU A 419 -34.60 -10.74 -2.32
C GLU A 419 -34.57 -12.16 -2.92
N THR A 420 -35.71 -12.77 -3.23
CA THR A 420 -35.79 -14.17 -3.74
C THR A 420 -36.25 -14.31 -5.19
N SER A 421 -36.54 -13.23 -5.91
CA SER A 421 -36.89 -13.29 -7.35
C SER A 421 -35.68 -13.29 -8.27
N SER A 422 -34.82 -14.31 -8.15
CA SER A 422 -33.97 -14.71 -9.28
C SER A 422 -33.69 -16.21 -9.21
N VAL A 423 -34.64 -16.99 -9.71
CA VAL A 423 -34.41 -18.39 -10.08
C VAL A 423 -33.44 -18.36 -11.27
N ILE A 424 -32.15 -18.49 -10.99
CA ILE A 424 -31.11 -18.64 -12.02
C ILE A 424 -30.71 -20.11 -12.05
N SER A 425 -30.76 -20.68 -13.25
CA SER A 425 -30.44 -22.05 -13.61
C SER A 425 -29.04 -22.50 -13.17
N GLU A 426 -28.89 -23.81 -12.96
CA GLU A 426 -27.78 -24.49 -12.27
C GLU A 426 -26.36 -24.33 -12.86
N VAL A 427 -26.16 -23.60 -13.94
CA VAL A 427 -24.88 -23.53 -14.67
C VAL A 427 -23.99 -22.32 -14.26
N SER A 428 -24.46 -21.43 -13.39
CA SER A 428 -23.77 -20.14 -13.09
C SER A 428 -23.02 -20.07 -11.75
N ARG A 429 -22.58 -21.21 -11.18
CA ARG A 429 -22.28 -21.32 -9.73
C ARG A 429 -20.95 -20.75 -9.22
N VAL A 430 -20.00 -20.31 -10.04
CA VAL A 430 -18.63 -20.02 -9.53
C VAL A 430 -18.17 -18.56 -9.70
N SER A 431 -18.50 -17.85 -10.79
CA SER A 431 -17.95 -16.49 -11.04
C SER A 431 -18.77 -15.33 -10.46
N SER A 432 -20.04 -15.55 -10.10
CA SER A 432 -20.98 -14.48 -9.69
C SER A 432 -21.04 -14.22 -8.17
N LYS A 433 -20.48 -15.12 -7.35
CA LYS A 433 -20.63 -15.08 -5.88
C LYS A 433 -19.91 -13.90 -5.21
N THR A 434 -18.79 -13.44 -5.76
CA THR A 434 -17.98 -12.35 -5.19
C THR A 434 -18.61 -10.96 -5.42
N ASN A 435 -19.21 -10.74 -6.59
CA ASN A 435 -19.84 -9.45 -6.95
C ASN A 435 -21.20 -9.22 -6.28
N VAL A 436 -21.99 -10.27 -6.03
CA VAL A 436 -23.27 -10.14 -5.32
C VAL A 436 -23.04 -9.94 -3.82
N TYR A 437 -22.11 -10.68 -3.22
CA TYR A 437 -21.75 -10.50 -1.80
C TYR A 437 -21.19 -9.10 -1.52
N SER A 438 -20.30 -8.58 -2.37
CA SER A 438 -19.75 -7.22 -2.22
C SER A 438 -20.81 -6.12 -2.41
N ARG A 439 -21.78 -6.29 -3.31
CA ARG A 439 -22.91 -5.36 -3.48
C ARG A 439 -23.86 -5.39 -2.28
N ASN A 440 -24.15 -6.57 -1.73
CA ASN A 440 -25.03 -6.72 -0.56
C ASN A 440 -24.35 -6.24 0.72
N LYS A 441 -23.04 -6.45 0.88
CA LYS A 441 -22.24 -5.82 1.94
C LYS A 441 -22.31 -4.30 1.87
N LYS A 442 -22.03 -3.70 0.71
CA LYS A 442 -22.16 -2.23 0.52
C LYS A 442 -23.55 -1.68 0.83
N ARG A 443 -24.63 -2.43 0.53
CA ARG A 443 -26.01 -2.02 0.87
C ARG A 443 -26.28 -2.10 2.38
N ARG A 444 -25.81 -3.16 3.04
CA ARG A 444 -25.89 -3.29 4.52
C ARG A 444 -25.08 -2.21 5.22
N ASP A 445 -23.85 -1.95 4.77
CA ASP A 445 -22.99 -0.90 5.32
C ASP A 445 -23.63 0.48 5.19
N LYS A 446 -24.35 0.76 4.08
CA LYS A 446 -25.15 1.99 3.96
C LYS A 446 -26.28 2.04 4.99
N LYS A 447 -27.02 0.95 5.21
CA LYS A 447 -28.08 0.88 6.23
C LYS A 447 -27.52 1.11 7.65
N LYS A 448 -26.30 0.61 7.95
CA LYS A 448 -25.57 0.85 9.22
C LYS A 448 -25.12 2.29 9.44
N THR A 449 -25.27 3.18 8.46
CA THR A 449 -24.95 4.62 8.60
C THR A 449 -26.17 5.52 8.76
N ILE A 450 -27.38 4.99 8.54
CA ILE A 450 -28.61 5.77 8.55
C ILE A 450 -29.22 5.69 9.95
N LEU A 451 -29.24 6.83 10.64
CA LEU A 451 -29.93 7.00 11.92
C LEU A 451 -31.44 7.12 11.69
N LYS A 452 -32.11 5.97 11.48
CA LYS A 452 -33.58 5.88 11.40
C LYS A 452 -34.09 5.09 12.59
N VAL A 453 -34.93 5.72 13.41
CA VAL A 453 -35.60 5.07 14.54
C VAL A 453 -36.47 3.92 14.02
N GLY A 454 -36.28 2.72 14.55
CA GLY A 454 -36.95 1.50 14.11
C GLY A 454 -36.33 0.82 12.88
N GLY A 455 -35.14 1.26 12.43
CA GLY A 455 -34.40 0.59 11.36
C GLY A 455 -33.79 -0.74 11.82
N GLN A 456 -33.66 -1.70 10.90
CA GLN A 456 -33.07 -3.03 11.20
C GLN A 456 -31.62 -2.98 11.72
N TYR A 457 -30.88 -1.92 11.37
CA TYR A 457 -29.48 -1.69 11.78
C TYR A 457 -29.33 -0.40 12.61
N GLU A 458 -30.38 -0.01 13.33
CA GLU A 458 -30.38 1.19 14.17
C GLU A 458 -29.26 1.14 15.24
N ASP A 459 -29.01 -0.03 15.82
CA ASP A 459 -27.95 -0.28 16.80
C ASP A 459 -26.54 0.02 16.25
N ALA A 460 -26.23 -0.48 15.05
CA ALA A 460 -24.98 -0.21 14.36
C ALA A 460 -24.83 1.28 14.00
N ALA A 461 -25.91 1.94 13.55
CA ALA A 461 -25.90 3.37 13.24
C ALA A 461 -25.66 4.23 14.49
N LEU A 462 -26.28 3.89 15.62
CA LEU A 462 -26.06 4.55 16.89
C LEU A 462 -24.62 4.37 17.39
N LEU A 463 -24.06 3.15 17.32
CA LEU A 463 -22.67 2.92 17.69
C LEU A 463 -21.69 3.69 16.80
N ASN A 464 -21.92 3.73 15.49
CA ASN A 464 -21.11 4.51 14.56
C ASN A 464 -21.15 6.01 14.89
N SER A 465 -22.33 6.54 15.21
CA SER A 465 -22.50 7.94 15.63
C SER A 465 -21.78 8.24 16.95
N LEU A 466 -21.99 7.40 17.98
CA LEU A 466 -21.33 7.53 19.28
C LEU A 466 -19.80 7.43 19.12
N LYS A 467 -19.30 6.49 18.31
CA LYS A 467 -17.86 6.35 18.03
C LYS A 467 -17.28 7.60 17.37
N LYS A 468 -17.98 8.19 16.39
CA LYS A 468 -17.57 9.47 15.77
C LYS A 468 -17.54 10.61 16.78
N LEU A 469 -18.56 10.74 17.62
CA LEU A 469 -18.60 11.77 18.67
C LEU A 469 -17.46 11.62 19.68
N ALA A 470 -17.18 10.38 20.10
CA ALA A 470 -16.06 10.04 20.97
C ALA A 470 -14.71 10.46 20.39
N ILE A 471 -14.46 10.15 19.11
CA ILE A 471 -13.23 10.54 18.41
C ILE A 471 -13.11 12.06 18.30
N SER A 472 -14.21 12.74 17.94
CA SER A 472 -14.26 14.21 17.88
C SER A 472 -14.00 14.86 19.24
N ALA A 473 -14.57 14.30 20.31
CA ALA A 473 -14.33 14.77 21.67
C ALA A 473 -12.87 14.57 22.08
N ASN A 474 -12.24 13.44 21.72
CA ASN A 474 -10.83 13.21 21.99
C ASN A 474 -9.93 14.21 21.26
N SER A 475 -10.16 14.45 19.95
CA SER A 475 -9.43 15.46 19.17
C SER A 475 -9.59 16.87 19.76
N ARG A 476 -10.78 17.21 20.26
CA ARG A 476 -11.06 18.51 20.87
C ARG A 476 -10.25 18.75 22.16
N GLN A 477 -9.84 17.70 22.88
CA GLN A 477 -9.02 17.84 24.08
C GLN A 477 -7.67 18.53 23.79
N GLU A 478 -7.07 18.22 22.63
CA GLU A 478 -5.79 18.80 22.21
C GLU A 478 -5.92 20.29 21.88
N GLU A 479 -7.08 20.73 21.40
CA GLU A 479 -7.37 22.14 21.06
C GLU A 479 -7.78 22.97 22.28
N ILE A 480 -8.51 22.39 23.24
CA ILE A 480 -9.02 23.11 24.42
C ILE A 480 -7.90 23.54 25.36
N GLY A 481 -6.88 22.70 25.57
CA GLY A 481 -5.77 23.03 26.49
C GLY A 481 -5.08 24.37 26.14
N PRO A 482 -4.55 24.54 24.92
CA PRO A 482 -3.97 25.80 24.47
C PRO A 482 -4.97 26.96 24.48
N PHE A 483 -6.24 26.72 24.15
CA PHE A 483 -7.26 27.76 24.15
C PHE A 483 -7.57 28.29 25.56
N LEU A 484 -7.65 27.41 26.56
CA LEU A 484 -7.81 27.79 27.97
C LEU A 484 -6.65 28.66 28.46
N GLN A 485 -5.41 28.34 28.04
CA GLN A 485 -4.24 29.17 28.34
C GLN A 485 -4.41 30.58 27.77
N THR A 486 -4.90 30.70 26.53
CA THR A 486 -5.14 32.00 25.91
C THR A 486 -6.24 32.79 26.62
N LEU A 487 -7.38 32.16 26.97
CA LEU A 487 -8.45 32.82 27.73
C LEU A 487 -7.95 33.38 29.07
N VAL A 488 -7.20 32.58 29.84
CA VAL A 488 -6.62 33.03 31.12
C VAL A 488 -5.63 34.18 30.91
N SER A 489 -4.81 34.10 29.85
CA SER A 489 -3.85 35.16 29.55
C SER A 489 -4.49 36.49 29.12
N LEU A 490 -5.75 36.46 28.69
CA LEU A 490 -6.59 37.62 28.35
C LEU A 490 -7.48 38.05 29.54
N ASN A 491 -7.28 37.48 30.73
CA ASN A 491 -8.07 37.72 31.95
C ASN A 491 -9.53 37.24 31.88
N PHE A 492 -9.91 36.39 30.92
CA PHE A 492 -11.24 35.75 30.84
C PHE A 492 -11.29 34.47 31.68
N ILE A 493 -11.09 34.61 33.00
CA ILE A 493 -10.96 33.48 33.93
C ILE A 493 -12.30 32.75 34.11
N GLU A 494 -13.41 33.48 34.19
CA GLU A 494 -14.75 32.90 34.37
C GLU A 494 -15.19 32.13 33.13
N GLU A 495 -14.95 32.68 31.94
CA GLU A 495 -15.26 32.07 30.66
C GLU A 495 -14.43 30.81 30.43
N ALA A 496 -13.15 30.84 30.80
CA ALA A 496 -12.28 29.67 30.77
C ALA A 496 -12.77 28.58 31.74
N SER A 497 -13.18 28.97 32.95
CA SER A 497 -13.72 28.07 33.97
C SER A 497 -15.03 27.43 33.53
N GLU A 498 -15.91 28.17 32.87
CA GLU A 498 -17.16 27.66 32.31
C GLU A 498 -16.91 26.63 31.19
N LEU A 499 -15.99 26.94 30.26
CA LEU A 499 -15.64 26.03 29.18
C LEU A 499 -14.99 24.74 29.73
N GLN A 500 -14.05 24.86 30.67
CA GLN A 500 -13.43 23.71 31.31
C GLN A 500 -14.49 22.83 32.01
N ARG A 501 -15.41 23.43 32.77
CA ARG A 501 -16.49 22.69 33.47
C ARG A 501 -17.43 22.00 32.49
N SER A 502 -17.88 22.69 31.44
CA SER A 502 -18.81 22.12 30.46
C SER A 502 -18.20 20.95 29.71
N PHE A 503 -16.94 21.06 29.27
CA PHE A 503 -16.25 19.98 28.58
C PHE A 503 -15.86 18.82 29.51
N ALA A 504 -15.45 19.11 30.76
CA ALA A 504 -15.21 18.07 31.76
C ALA A 504 -16.49 17.30 32.10
N ALA A 505 -17.65 17.98 32.18
CA ALA A 505 -18.94 17.34 32.39
C ALA A 505 -19.31 16.41 31.22
N LEU A 506 -19.06 16.83 29.98
CA LEU A 506 -19.24 15.99 28.78
C LEU A 506 -18.37 14.72 28.86
N LEU A 507 -17.07 14.86 29.11
CA LEU A 507 -16.16 13.71 29.18
C LEU A 507 -16.51 12.77 30.34
N LYS A 508 -16.98 13.31 31.47
CA LYS A 508 -17.46 12.50 32.59
C LYS A 508 -18.67 11.66 32.19
N LYS A 509 -19.68 12.27 31.55
CA LYS A 509 -20.85 11.55 31.03
C LYS A 509 -20.45 10.46 30.02
N MET A 510 -19.53 10.76 29.12
CA MET A 510 -19.00 9.79 28.16
C MET A 510 -18.30 8.63 28.88
N LYS A 511 -17.47 8.91 29.89
CA LYS A 511 -16.76 7.90 30.69
C LYS A 511 -17.71 6.98 31.45
N ASP A 512 -18.74 7.54 32.10
CA ASP A 512 -19.70 6.79 32.91
C ASP A 512 -20.58 5.86 32.07
N SER A 513 -20.90 6.27 30.84
CA SER A 513 -21.71 5.50 29.89
C SER A 513 -20.87 4.60 28.96
N PHE A 514 -19.56 4.81 28.86
CA PHE A 514 -18.64 4.05 28.02
C PHE A 514 -18.76 2.52 28.19
N PRO A 515 -18.70 1.95 29.41
CA PRO A 515 -18.82 0.50 29.59
C PRO A 515 -20.22 -0.03 29.27
N LYS A 516 -21.25 0.83 29.28
CA LYS A 516 -22.61 0.44 28.87
C LYS A 516 -22.73 0.35 27.36
N ILE A 517 -22.00 1.18 26.62
CA ILE A 517 -22.00 1.20 25.15
C ILE A 517 -21.10 0.09 24.62
N TRP A 518 -19.87 0.00 25.12
CA TRP A 518 -18.89 -1.03 24.79
C TRP A 518 -18.53 -1.86 26.02
N PRO A 519 -19.28 -2.94 26.31
CA PRO A 519 -19.03 -3.80 27.46
C PRO A 519 -17.78 -4.66 27.26
N THR A 520 -17.15 -5.08 28.36
CA THR A 520 -16.00 -6.01 28.34
C THR A 520 -16.39 -7.42 27.90
N TYR A 521 -17.63 -7.82 28.16
CA TYR A 521 -18.20 -9.10 27.77
C TYR A 521 -19.40 -8.88 26.85
N ILE A 522 -19.35 -9.50 25.66
CA ILE A 522 -20.41 -9.42 24.66
C ILE A 522 -21.38 -10.59 24.90
N GLU A 523 -22.67 -10.29 24.87
CA GLU A 523 -23.78 -11.24 25.04
C GLU A 523 -24.62 -11.21 23.75
N SER A 524 -25.53 -12.16 23.57
CA SER A 524 -26.31 -12.32 22.32
C SER A 524 -27.09 -11.07 21.91
N TYR A 525 -27.62 -10.31 22.88
CA TYR A 525 -28.32 -9.05 22.61
C TYR A 525 -27.40 -7.84 22.37
N HIS A 526 -26.09 -7.99 22.55
CA HIS A 526 -25.10 -6.96 22.19
C HIS A 526 -24.72 -6.99 20.70
N LEU A 527 -25.01 -8.09 20.00
CA LEU A 527 -24.75 -8.25 18.58
C LEU A 527 -25.59 -7.29 17.74
N LEU A 528 -25.07 -6.86 16.59
CA LEU A 528 -25.67 -5.80 15.78
C LEU A 528 -26.60 -6.34 14.69
N GLY A 529 -27.65 -5.57 14.37
CA GLY A 529 -28.59 -5.89 13.31
C GLY A 529 -29.76 -6.80 13.73
N PRO A 530 -30.59 -7.24 12.76
CA PRO A 530 -31.78 -8.03 13.04
C PRO A 530 -31.41 -9.45 13.50
N LEU A 531 -32.24 -10.02 14.39
CA LEU A 531 -32.02 -11.37 14.92
C LEU A 531 -31.97 -12.43 13.81
N SER A 532 -32.78 -12.27 12.78
CA SER A 532 -32.83 -13.15 11.60
C SER A 532 -31.48 -13.26 10.88
N GLU A 533 -30.70 -12.18 10.82
CA GLU A 533 -29.38 -12.18 10.18
C GLU A 533 -28.27 -12.68 11.13
N ILE A 534 -28.39 -12.39 12.44
CA ILE A 534 -27.42 -12.83 13.46
C ILE A 534 -27.40 -14.37 13.59
N TYR A 535 -28.57 -15.01 13.47
CA TYR A 535 -28.75 -16.44 13.66
C TYR A 535 -28.89 -17.24 12.35
N ARG A 536 -28.53 -16.64 11.22
CA ARG A 536 -28.53 -17.30 9.90
C ARG A 536 -27.33 -18.25 9.76
N CYS A 537 -27.58 -19.52 9.48
CA CYS A 537 -26.57 -20.55 9.24
C CYS A 537 -26.07 -20.55 7.78
N ASP A 538 -24.97 -21.27 7.49
CA ASP A 538 -24.34 -21.32 6.15
C ASP A 538 -25.26 -21.93 5.06
N ASP A 539 -26.25 -22.72 5.47
CA ASP A 539 -27.32 -23.26 4.63
C ASP A 539 -28.45 -22.25 4.36
N GLY A 540 -28.35 -21.03 4.89
CA GLY A 540 -29.33 -19.96 4.76
C GLY A 540 -30.52 -20.07 5.73
N VAL A 541 -30.56 -21.13 6.54
CA VAL A 541 -31.64 -21.39 7.50
C VAL A 541 -31.36 -20.64 8.80
N ILE A 542 -32.39 -19.99 9.35
CA ILE A 542 -32.28 -19.29 10.63
C ILE A 542 -32.48 -20.33 11.74
N ARG A 543 -31.48 -20.49 12.61
CA ARG A 543 -31.55 -21.41 13.75
C ARG A 543 -31.20 -20.68 15.03
N TYR A 544 -32.18 -20.59 15.92
CA TYR A 544 -31.98 -19.99 17.24
C TYR A 544 -31.48 -21.06 18.21
N PRO A 545 -30.39 -20.81 18.97
CA PRO A 545 -29.89 -21.74 19.97
C PRO A 545 -30.87 -21.83 21.15
N GLU A 546 -31.06 -23.05 21.67
CA GLU A 546 -31.83 -23.30 22.89
C GLU A 546 -31.28 -22.43 24.05
N GLY A 547 -32.16 -21.65 24.68
CA GLY A 547 -31.79 -20.73 25.77
C GLY A 547 -31.25 -19.36 25.35
N GLY A 548 -31.32 -18.97 24.07
CA GLY A 548 -30.98 -17.60 23.63
C GLY A 548 -29.48 -17.26 23.66
N GLY A 549 -28.63 -18.29 23.58
CA GLY A 549 -27.17 -18.17 23.59
C GLY A 549 -26.56 -17.48 22.36
N MET A 550 -25.23 -17.44 22.31
CA MET A 550 -24.47 -16.88 21.19
C MET A 550 -24.66 -17.71 19.91
N PRO A 551 -24.66 -17.09 18.71
CA PRO A 551 -24.69 -17.82 17.46
C PRO A 551 -23.42 -18.69 17.29
N PRO A 552 -23.50 -19.83 16.57
CA PRO A 552 -22.37 -20.74 16.38
C PRO A 552 -21.22 -20.13 15.58
N ARG A 553 -21.49 -19.09 14.79
CA ARG A 553 -20.50 -18.31 14.06
C ARG A 553 -20.74 -16.82 14.34
N LEU A 554 -19.67 -16.11 14.69
CA LEU A 554 -19.70 -14.67 14.95
C LEU A 554 -18.70 -13.94 14.07
N THR A 555 -19.19 -12.98 13.30
CA THR A 555 -18.35 -11.93 12.70
C THR A 555 -18.50 -10.67 13.54
N LEU A 556 -17.44 -10.28 14.25
CA LEU A 556 -17.43 -9.04 15.00
C LEU A 556 -17.35 -7.85 14.04
N ASP A 557 -18.38 -7.01 14.11
CA ASP A 557 -18.48 -5.76 13.39
C ASP A 557 -17.54 -4.69 13.98
N ASP A 558 -16.95 -3.85 13.13
CA ASP A 558 -15.98 -2.80 13.52
C ASP A 558 -16.55 -1.80 14.55
N GLU A 559 -17.87 -1.66 14.57
CA GLU A 559 -18.64 -0.82 15.49
C GLU A 559 -18.60 -1.30 16.94
N LEU A 560 -18.39 -2.60 17.15
CA LEU A 560 -18.30 -3.20 18.49
C LEU A 560 -16.95 -2.94 19.16
N TYR A 561 -15.93 -2.51 18.41
CA TYR A 561 -14.64 -2.13 18.98
C TYR A 561 -14.69 -0.68 19.49
N PRO A 562 -14.39 -0.44 20.79
CA PRO A 562 -14.39 0.89 21.37
C PRO A 562 -13.32 1.78 20.73
N PRO A 563 -13.58 3.08 20.54
CA PRO A 563 -12.54 4.04 20.19
C PRO A 563 -11.56 4.24 21.36
N ASN A 564 -10.30 4.53 21.05
CA ASN A 564 -9.32 4.89 22.07
C ASN A 564 -9.53 6.36 22.48
N ILE A 565 -9.92 6.60 23.74
CA ILE A 565 -10.19 7.94 24.28
C ILE A 565 -9.37 8.12 25.55
N ASN A 566 -8.70 9.26 25.66
CA ASN A 566 -8.01 9.64 26.88
C ASN A 566 -8.98 10.35 27.84
N PHE A 567 -9.23 9.75 29.00
CA PHE A 567 -10.04 10.37 30.07
C PHE A 567 -9.18 10.91 31.24
N SER A 568 -7.86 11.01 31.08
CA SER A 568 -6.94 11.45 32.14
C SER A 568 -7.05 12.95 32.48
N GLY A 569 -7.64 13.76 31.59
CA GLY A 569 -7.88 15.18 31.84
C GLY A 569 -6.62 16.05 31.79
N SER A 570 -5.58 15.64 31.05
CA SER A 570 -4.31 16.38 30.92
C SER A 570 -4.44 17.80 30.36
N TRP A 571 -5.57 18.12 29.72
CA TRP A 571 -5.88 19.43 29.15
C TRP A 571 -6.43 20.43 30.19
N MET A 572 -6.85 19.97 31.37
CA MET A 572 -7.42 20.82 32.42
C MET A 572 -6.34 21.67 33.09
N MET A 573 -6.64 22.95 33.34
CA MET A 573 -5.77 23.84 34.11
C MET A 573 -6.21 23.89 35.57
N GLU A 574 -5.25 23.73 36.47
CA GLU A 574 -5.52 23.71 37.92
C GLU A 574 -6.00 25.06 38.45
N ILE A 575 -5.54 26.15 37.84
CA ILE A 575 -5.91 27.53 38.19
C ILE A 575 -7.43 27.75 38.02
N LEU A 576 -8.08 26.95 37.17
CA LEU A 576 -9.51 27.03 36.87
C LEU A 576 -10.35 26.01 37.65
N LYS A 577 -9.76 25.28 38.60
CA LYS A 577 -10.49 24.37 39.50
C LYS A 577 -11.14 25.21 40.60
N HIS A 578 -12.39 25.59 40.40
CA HIS A 578 -13.24 26.22 41.40
C HIS A 578 -14.40 25.30 41.78
#